data_AF-A0A3D5CMZ0-F1
#
_entry.id   AF-A0A3D5CMZ0-F1
#
_cell.length_a   1.000
_cell.length_b   1.000
_cell.length_c   1.000
_cell.angle_alpha   90.00
_cell.angle_beta   90.00
_cell.angle_gamma   90.00
#
_symmetry.space_group_name_H-M   'P 1'
#
loop_
_entity.id
_entity.type
_entity.pdbx_description
1 polymer ?
#
loop_
_entity_poly.entity_id
_entity_poly.type
_entity_poly.pdbx_seq_one_letter_code
_entity_poly.pdbx_strand_id
1 'polypeptide(L)'
;SDYDLEDFAGEINSEAGKIARQAADNFTNMTPDKPRFVAGVIGPTTRGACTVHDVNDLAARNITFDILVDDYQESIIALLDTNIDILLI
;
A
#
# COMPACT_ATOMS: atom_id res chain seq x y z
N SER A 1 -8.78 2.83 -12.65
CA SER A 1 -7.37 3.12 -12.39
C SER A 1 -6.81 3.74 -13.65
N ASP A 2 -5.70 4.47 -13.58
CA ASP A 2 -5.10 5.07 -14.78
C ASP A 2 -4.41 4.02 -15.67
N TYR A 3 -4.26 2.78 -15.18
CA TYR A 3 -3.48 1.71 -15.81
C TYR A 3 -4.19 0.36 -15.96
N ASP A 4 -5.47 0.25 -15.58
CA ASP A 4 -6.24 -1.02 -15.63
C ASP A 4 -5.54 -2.21 -14.92
N LEU A 5 -5.00 -1.96 -13.73
CA LEU A 5 -4.24 -2.94 -12.93
C LEU A 5 -4.84 -3.18 -11.53
N GLU A 6 -6.09 -2.80 -11.31
CA GLU A 6 -6.78 -2.95 -10.01
C GLU A 6 -6.72 -4.39 -9.51
N ASP A 7 -7.01 -5.36 -10.38
CA ASP A 7 -7.03 -6.78 -10.03
C ASP A 7 -5.64 -7.34 -9.65
N PHE A 8 -4.56 -6.59 -9.93
CA PHE A 8 -3.19 -6.96 -9.61
C PHE A 8 -2.66 -6.23 -8.37
N ALA A 9 -3.44 -5.35 -7.74
CA ALA A 9 -2.98 -4.55 -6.60
C ALA A 9 -2.48 -5.44 -5.45
N GLY A 10 -3.25 -6.45 -5.06
CA GLY A 10 -2.82 -7.44 -4.07
C GLY A 10 -1.55 -8.20 -4.48
N GLU A 11 -1.48 -8.69 -5.73
CA GLU A 11 -0.31 -9.46 -6.21
C GLU A 11 0.97 -8.61 -6.22
N ILE A 12 0.89 -7.37 -6.70
CA ILE A 12 2.00 -6.43 -6.74
C ILE A 12 2.53 -6.15 -5.33
N ASN A 13 1.63 -5.90 -4.37
CA ASN A 13 2.01 -5.65 -2.98
C ASN A 13 2.67 -6.89 -2.33
N SER A 14 2.13 -8.09 -2.58
CA SER A 14 2.71 -9.34 -2.09
C SER A 14 4.12 -9.56 -2.65
N GLU A 15 4.33 -9.41 -3.95
CA GLU A 15 5.66 -9.61 -4.55
C GLU A 15 6.65 -8.52 -4.11
N ALA A 16 6.21 -7.27 -4.00
CA ALA A 16 7.03 -6.17 -3.48
C ALA A 16 7.52 -6.46 -2.05
N GLY A 17 6.61 -6.92 -1.17
CA GLY A 17 6.94 -7.26 0.21
C GLY A 17 7.94 -8.42 0.31
N LYS A 18 7.75 -9.49 -0.49
CA LYS A 18 8.69 -10.63 -0.55
C LYS A 18 10.09 -10.21 -0.99
N ILE A 19 10.19 -9.40 -2.04
CA ILE A 19 11.47 -8.89 -2.55
C ILE A 19 12.18 -8.06 -1.48
N ALA A 20 11.45 -7.17 -0.81
CA ALA A 20 12.00 -6.32 0.25
C ALA A 20 12.48 -7.15 1.45
N ARG A 21 11.71 -8.15 1.89
CA ARG A 21 12.09 -9.07 2.98
C ARG A 21 13.35 -9.85 2.64
N GLN A 22 13.41 -10.43 1.45
CA GLN A 22 14.58 -11.18 1.00
C GLN A 22 15.83 -10.31 0.97
N ALA A 23 15.73 -9.08 0.47
CA ALA A 23 16.85 -8.13 0.48
C ALA A 23 17.28 -7.78 1.91
N ALA A 24 16.33 -7.46 2.80
CA ALA A 24 16.61 -7.11 4.18
C ALA A 24 17.29 -8.25 4.95
N ASP A 25 16.86 -9.50 4.75
CA ASP A 25 17.46 -10.67 5.39
C ASP A 25 18.87 -10.93 4.88
N ASN A 26 19.10 -10.81 3.57
CA ASN A 26 20.43 -10.97 2.98
C ASN A 26 21.44 -9.98 3.59
N PHE A 27 21.08 -8.69 3.67
CA PHE A 27 21.99 -7.68 4.25
C PHE A 27 22.13 -7.77 5.76
N THR A 28 21.08 -8.22 6.47
CA THR A 28 21.14 -8.48 7.91
C THR A 28 22.08 -9.65 8.20
N ASN A 29 22.02 -10.72 7.42
CA ASN A 29 22.92 -11.87 7.55
C ASN A 29 24.38 -11.50 7.28
N MET A 30 24.63 -10.56 6.35
CA MET A 30 25.99 -10.07 6.07
C MET A 30 26.55 -9.16 7.18
N THR A 31 25.68 -8.41 7.87
CA THR A 31 26.08 -7.46 8.93
C THR A 31 25.09 -7.53 10.09
N PRO A 32 25.21 -8.56 10.96
CA PRO A 32 24.21 -8.84 12.01
C PRO A 32 24.09 -7.75 13.08
N ASP A 33 25.13 -6.90 13.23
CA ASP A 33 25.15 -5.73 14.10
C ASP A 33 24.24 -4.60 13.61
N LYS A 34 23.74 -4.68 12.37
CA LYS A 34 22.85 -3.69 11.77
C LYS A 34 21.65 -4.37 11.11
N PRO A 35 20.61 -4.79 11.84
CA PRO A 35 19.42 -5.39 11.23
C PRO A 35 18.73 -4.42 10.26
N ARG A 36 18.19 -4.96 9.15
CA ARG A 36 17.35 -4.23 8.19
C ARG A 36 15.89 -4.57 8.45
N PHE A 37 15.08 -3.52 8.50
CA PHE A 37 13.63 -3.61 8.63
C PHE A 37 12.96 -3.27 7.30
N VAL A 38 11.79 -3.85 7.07
CA VAL A 38 10.97 -3.62 5.90
C VAL A 38 9.72 -2.85 6.32
N ALA A 39 9.50 -1.71 5.67
CA ALA A 39 8.27 -0.94 5.79
C ALA A 39 7.37 -1.23 4.59
N GLY A 40 6.15 -1.74 4.84
CA GLY A 40 5.09 -1.78 3.83
C GLY A 40 4.47 -0.40 3.71
N VAL A 41 4.65 0.25 2.55
CA VAL A 41 4.21 1.63 2.34
C VAL A 41 2.84 1.63 1.66
N ILE A 42 1.89 2.34 2.27
CA ILE A 42 0.57 2.59 1.70
C ILE A 42 0.50 4.07 1.33
N GLY A 43 0.62 4.36 0.03
CA GLY A 43 0.51 5.72 -0.50
C GLY A 43 -0.94 6.20 -0.59
N PRO A 44 -1.17 7.52 -0.73
CA PRO A 44 -2.50 8.06 -0.93
C PRO A 44 -3.08 7.60 -2.28
N THR A 45 -4.38 7.35 -2.31
CA THR A 45 -5.14 7.10 -3.54
C THR A 45 -5.23 8.34 -4.43
N THR A 46 -5.47 8.14 -5.73
CA THR A 46 -5.71 9.24 -6.70
C THR A 46 -7.00 10.02 -6.43
N ARG A 47 -7.92 9.45 -5.64
CA ARG A 47 -9.18 10.06 -5.23
C ARG A 47 -9.14 10.33 -3.74
N GLY A 48 -9.32 11.59 -3.35
CA GLY A 48 -9.38 12.00 -1.94
C GLY A 48 -10.83 12.16 -1.47
N ALA A 49 -11.17 11.61 -0.30
CA ALA A 49 -12.50 11.79 0.32
C ALA A 49 -12.84 13.27 0.62
N CYS A 50 -11.82 14.12 0.77
CA CYS A 50 -11.97 15.56 1.03
C CYS A 50 -11.85 16.42 -0.23
N THR A 51 -11.62 15.83 -1.40
CA THR A 51 -11.41 16.58 -2.64
C THR A 51 -12.74 16.93 -3.28
N VAL A 52 -12.97 18.22 -3.53
CA VAL A 52 -14.11 18.70 -4.30
C VAL A 52 -13.82 18.46 -5.78
N HIS A 53 -14.69 17.68 -6.42
CA HIS A 53 -14.53 17.31 -7.82
C HIS A 53 -15.52 18.01 -8.76
N ASP A 54 -16.65 18.50 -8.23
CA ASP A 54 -17.59 19.32 -8.98
C ASP A 54 -17.71 20.70 -8.31
N VAL A 55 -17.41 21.74 -9.08
CA VAL A 55 -17.51 23.14 -8.61
C VAL A 55 -18.96 23.59 -8.45
N ASN A 56 -19.91 22.91 -9.10
CA ASN A 56 -21.34 23.20 -9.03
C ASN A 56 -22.02 22.44 -7.89
N ASP A 57 -21.38 21.39 -7.36
CA ASP A 57 -21.85 20.63 -6.21
C ASP A 57 -20.69 20.32 -5.25
N LEU A 58 -20.51 21.18 -4.24
CA LEU A 58 -19.49 21.03 -3.21
C LEU A 58 -19.72 19.83 -2.29
N ALA A 59 -20.92 19.24 -2.29
CA ALA A 59 -21.27 18.05 -1.51
C ALA A 59 -20.99 16.76 -2.29
N ALA A 60 -20.87 16.82 -3.62
CA ALA A 60 -20.53 15.66 -4.43
C ALA A 60 -19.16 15.07 -4.04
N ARG A 61 -19.11 13.74 -3.96
CA ARG A 61 -17.91 12.96 -3.69
C ARG A 61 -17.79 11.86 -4.74
N ASN A 62 -16.59 11.68 -5.27
CA ASN A 62 -16.28 10.64 -6.26
C ASN A 62 -15.87 9.30 -5.62
N ILE A 63 -15.80 9.25 -4.28
CA ILE A 63 -15.43 8.08 -3.50
C ILE A 63 -16.07 8.17 -2.12
N THR A 64 -16.40 7.01 -1.53
CA THR A 64 -16.89 6.91 -0.15
C THR A 64 -15.79 6.41 0.77
N PHE A 65 -15.96 6.61 2.08
CA PHE A 65 -15.03 6.07 3.07
C PHE A 65 -14.93 4.54 2.98
N ASP A 66 -16.06 3.85 2.79
CA ASP A 66 -16.09 2.39 2.72
C ASP A 66 -15.29 1.86 1.52
N ILE A 67 -15.38 2.52 0.35
CA ILE A 67 -14.57 2.15 -0.83
C ILE A 67 -13.08 2.35 -0.55
N LEU A 68 -12.69 3.43 0.13
CA LEU A 68 -11.28 3.64 0.50
C LEU A 68 -10.80 2.56 1.48
N VAL A 69 -11.63 2.16 2.44
CA VAL A 69 -11.31 1.09 3.37
C VAL A 69 -11.06 -0.20 2.61
N ASP A 70 -11.94 -0.57 1.68
CA ASP A 70 -11.81 -1.78 0.87
C ASP A 70 -10.52 -1.74 0.02
N ASP A 71 -10.25 -0.62 -0.67
CA ASP A 71 -9.06 -0.43 -1.51
C ASP A 71 -7.75 -0.56 -0.70
N TYR A 72 -7.69 0.09 0.48
CA TYR A 72 -6.51 0.01 1.34
C TYR A 72 -6.35 -1.37 1.98
N GLN A 73 -7.47 -2.01 2.35
CA GLN A 73 -7.45 -3.31 3.00
C GLN A 73 -6.83 -4.38 2.10
N GLU A 74 -7.11 -4.37 0.80
CA GLU A 74 -6.50 -5.32 -0.16
C GLU A 74 -4.96 -5.22 -0.15
N SER A 75 -4.44 -3.99 -0.28
CA SER A 75 -2.99 -3.74 -0.27
C SER A 75 -2.35 -4.09 1.07
N ILE A 76 -3.01 -3.76 2.19
CA ILE A 76 -2.51 -4.03 3.54
C ILE A 76 -2.44 -5.53 3.79
N ILE A 77 -3.49 -6.30 3.48
CA ILE A 77 -3.50 -7.75 3.68
C ILE A 77 -2.36 -8.40 2.89
N ALA A 78 -2.20 -8.00 1.63
CA ALA A 78 -1.12 -8.52 0.78
C ALA A 78 0.28 -8.23 1.35
N LEU A 79 0.50 -7.07 1.95
CA LEU A 79 1.78 -6.72 2.59
C LEU A 79 2.00 -7.44 3.93
N LEU A 80 0.94 -7.65 4.72
CA LEU A 80 1.03 -8.35 6.00
C LEU A 80 1.47 -9.80 5.81
N ASP A 81 1.04 -10.45 4.72
CA ASP A 81 1.41 -11.82 4.38
C ASP A 81 2.91 -12.00 4.03
N THR A 82 3.66 -10.89 3.86
CA THR A 82 5.08 -10.94 3.46
C THR A 82 6.08 -10.71 4.60
N ASN A 83 5.63 -10.74 5.86
CA ASN A 83 6.47 -10.49 7.04
C ASN A 83 7.19 -9.12 7.03
N ILE A 84 6.47 -8.06 6.67
CA ILE A 84 6.94 -6.69 6.90
C ILE A 84 7.01 -6.38 8.40
N ASP A 85 7.90 -5.47 8.79
CA ASP A 85 8.09 -5.10 10.19
C ASP A 85 7.13 -3.99 10.63
N ILE A 86 6.83 -3.06 9.72
CA ILE A 86 5.95 -1.91 9.98
C ILE A 86 5.12 -1.57 8.74
N LEU A 87 3.92 -1.01 8.97
CA LEU A 87 3.17 -0.30 7.94
C LEU A 87 3.47 1.20 8.06
N LEU A 88 3.67 1.85 6.90
CA LEU A 88 3.90 3.28 6.79
C LEU A 88 2.82 3.90 5.90
N ILE A 89 2.11 4.89 6.45
CA ILE A 89 1.04 5.65 5.80
C ILE A 89 1.48 7.10 5.68
#